data_AF-A0ABD0PYC3-F1
#
_entry.id   AF-A0ABD0PYC3-F1
#
_cell.length_a   1.000
_cell.length_b   1.000
_cell.length_c   1.000
_cell.angle_alpha   90.00
_cell.angle_beta   90.00
_cell.angle_gamma   90.00
#
_symmetry.space_group_name_H-M   'P 1'
#
loop_
_entity.id
_entity.type
_entity.pdbx_description
1 polymer ?
#
loop_
_entity_poly.entity_id
_entity_poly.type
_entity_poly.pdbx_seq_one_letter_code
_entity_poly.pdbx_strand_id
1 'polypeptide(L)'
;MKIKEVKKEKGDRKLIAAQKKKKVLKMGILRKKDLKKLTLYIKNGANCPCSQLDNLGSSFLIMGRKVDQQLLLMSIHKWDKKSKELKFAIKYMKSHQCPTYHT
;
A
#
# COMPACT_ATOMS: atom_id res chain seq x y z
N MET A 1 2.21 5.16 -5.26
CA MET A 1 1.12 4.79 -6.21
C MET A 1 -0.06 5.72 -6.02
N LYS A 2 -0.93 5.88 -7.02
CA LYS A 2 -2.20 6.61 -6.86
C LYS A 2 -3.36 5.63 -6.61
N ILE A 3 -4.35 6.08 -5.84
CA ILE A 3 -5.59 5.34 -5.60
C ILE A 3 -6.64 5.87 -6.56
N LYS A 4 -7.36 4.98 -7.25
CA LYS A 4 -8.45 5.34 -8.16
C LYS A 4 -9.75 5.52 -7.40
N GLU A 5 -10.04 4.61 -6.48
CA GLU A 5 -11.35 4.53 -5.84
C GLU A 5 -11.24 3.85 -4.47
N VAL A 6 -12.10 4.24 -3.54
CA VAL A 6 -12.24 3.65 -2.21
C VAL A 6 -13.71 3.28 -1.99
N LYS A 7 -13.98 2.05 -1.59
CA LYS A 7 -15.33 1.52 -1.34
C LYS A 7 -15.42 0.91 0.05
N LYS A 8 -16.62 0.90 0.62
CA LYS A 8 -16.97 0.02 1.74
C LYS A 8 -17.56 -1.26 1.18
N GLU A 9 -17.08 -2.42 1.62
CA GLU A 9 -17.58 -3.72 1.16
C GLU A 9 -17.51 -4.71 2.32
N LYS A 10 -18.64 -5.31 2.70
CA LYS A 10 -18.71 -6.39 3.72
C LYS A 10 -18.02 -6.05 5.06
N GLY A 11 -18.12 -4.81 5.54
CA GLY A 11 -17.44 -4.37 6.78
C GLY A 11 -15.97 -3.98 6.60
N ASP A 12 -15.41 -4.19 5.42
CA ASP A 12 -14.06 -3.77 5.05
C ASP A 12 -14.06 -2.48 4.23
N ARG A 13 -12.88 -1.86 4.15
CA ARG A 13 -12.63 -0.75 3.23
C ARG A 13 -11.71 -1.22 2.12
N LYS A 14 -12.21 -1.18 0.89
CA LYS A 14 -11.52 -1.63 -0.32
C LYS A 14 -10.91 -0.45 -1.06
N LEU A 15 -9.63 -0.54 -1.40
CA LEU A 15 -8.88 0.48 -2.12
C LEU A 15 -8.45 -0.10 -3.48
N ILE A 16 -8.79 0.59 -4.55
CA ILE A 16 -8.45 0.18 -5.92
C ILE A 16 -7.33 1.07 -6.43
N ALA A 17 -6.21 0.47 -6.81
CA ALA A 17 -5.06 1.19 -7.34
C ALA A 17 -5.28 1.74 -8.76
N ALA A 18 -4.72 2.90 -9.07
CA ALA A 18 -4.57 3.36 -10.45
C ALA A 18 -3.48 2.55 -11.17
N GLN A 19 -3.88 1.70 -12.14
CA GLN A 19 -3.01 0.66 -12.68
C GLN A 19 -1.70 1.16 -13.33
N LYS A 20 -1.73 2.32 -14.02
CA LYS A 20 -0.57 2.91 -14.72
C LYS A 20 0.34 3.77 -13.82
N LYS A 21 -0.06 4.07 -12.58
CA LYS A 21 0.66 5.00 -11.67
C LYS A 21 1.14 4.30 -10.40
N LYS A 22 1.78 3.14 -10.53
CA LYS A 22 2.38 2.38 -9.41
C LYS A 22 3.86 2.08 -9.65
N LYS A 23 4.64 2.16 -8.58
CA LYS A 23 6.04 1.74 -8.52
C LYS A 23 6.15 0.73 -7.38
N VAL A 24 6.66 -0.45 -7.69
CA VAL A 24 6.86 -1.51 -6.70
C VAL A 24 8.22 -1.28 -6.03
N LEU A 25 8.26 -1.33 -4.71
CA LEU A 25 9.50 -1.14 -3.93
C LEU A 25 10.03 -2.46 -3.38
N LYS A 26 9.16 -3.30 -2.81
CA LYS A 26 9.45 -4.69 -2.44
C LYS A 26 8.42 -5.61 -3.06
N MET A 27 8.89 -6.70 -3.66
CA MET A 27 8.03 -7.69 -4.30
C MET A 27 7.55 -8.77 -3.32
N GLY A 28 8.46 -9.28 -2.47
CA GLY A 28 8.15 -10.38 -1.55
C GLY A 28 7.52 -11.56 -2.28
N ILE A 29 6.45 -12.11 -1.71
CA ILE A 29 5.68 -13.25 -2.27
C ILE A 29 4.67 -12.86 -3.36
N LEU A 30 4.61 -11.58 -3.75
CA LEU A 30 3.67 -11.11 -4.77
C LEU A 30 4.10 -11.59 -6.15
N ARG A 31 3.13 -11.83 -7.04
CA ARG A 31 3.37 -12.16 -8.45
C ARG A 31 2.92 -11.02 -9.37
N LYS A 32 3.41 -10.99 -10.62
CA LYS A 32 2.98 -10.01 -11.63
C LYS A 32 1.44 -9.97 -11.81
N LYS A 33 0.77 -11.12 -11.68
CA LYS A 33 -0.70 -11.22 -11.72
C LYS A 33 -1.38 -10.43 -10.61
N ASP A 34 -0.82 -10.46 -9.39
CA ASP A 34 -1.35 -9.74 -8.23
C ASP A 34 -1.22 -8.22 -8.42
N LEU A 35 -0.19 -7.78 -9.15
CA LEU A 35 0.03 -6.37 -9.46
C LEU A 35 -0.85 -5.86 -10.61
N LYS A 36 -1.36 -6.72 -11.51
CA LYS A 36 -2.22 -6.29 -12.62
C LYS A 36 -3.49 -5.62 -12.08
N LYS A 37 -4.21 -6.30 -11.18
CA LYS A 37 -5.39 -5.78 -10.47
C LYS A 37 -5.07 -5.59 -8.99
N LEU A 38 -4.32 -4.53 -8.70
CA LEU A 38 -3.91 -4.22 -7.33
C LEU A 38 -5.09 -3.63 -6.54
N THR A 39 -5.77 -4.49 -5.80
CA THR A 39 -6.86 -4.14 -4.87
C THR A 39 -6.42 -4.48 -3.46
N LEU A 40 -6.55 -3.52 -2.56
CA LEU A 40 -6.12 -3.62 -1.17
C LEU A 40 -7.33 -3.52 -0.25
N TYR A 41 -7.27 -4.17 0.90
CA TYR A 41 -8.35 -4.22 1.88
C TYR A 41 -7.85 -3.75 3.25
N ILE A 42 -8.62 -2.89 3.89
CA ILE A 42 -8.52 -2.60 5.32
C ILE A 42 -9.59 -3.48 5.98
N LYS A 43 -9.14 -4.57 6.59
CA LYS A 43 -10.04 -5.52 7.27
C LYS A 43 -10.72 -4.84 8.45
N ASN A 44 -12.03 -5.02 8.58
CA ASN A 44 -12.91 -4.35 9.55
C ASN A 44 -12.80 -2.81 9.52
N GLY A 45 -12.34 -2.27 8.38
CA GLY A 45 -12.01 -0.85 8.22
C GLY A 45 -13.14 0.00 7.68
N ALA A 46 -14.37 -0.52 7.51
CA ALA A 46 -15.46 0.21 6.87
C ALA A 46 -15.75 1.58 7.51
N ASN A 47 -15.55 1.69 8.83
CA ASN A 47 -15.77 2.93 9.58
C ASN A 47 -14.47 3.54 10.12
N CYS A 48 -13.31 3.02 9.70
CA CYS A 48 -12.03 3.59 10.10
C CYS A 48 -11.86 4.98 9.45
N PRO A 49 -11.74 6.07 10.23
CA PRO A 49 -11.43 7.38 9.70
C PRO A 49 -10.01 7.35 9.14
N CYS A 50 -9.88 7.53 7.83
CA CYS A 50 -8.59 7.56 7.15
C CYS A 50 -8.51 8.86 6.37
N SER A 51 -8.13 9.94 7.05
CA SER A 51 -8.02 11.27 6.46
C SER A 51 -7.07 11.33 5.26
N GLN A 52 -6.07 10.45 5.26
CA GLN A 52 -5.14 10.27 4.14
C GLN A 52 -5.84 9.82 2.84
N LEU A 53 -7.02 9.18 2.93
CA LEU A 53 -7.81 8.72 1.80
C LEU A 53 -8.84 9.73 1.32
N ASP A 54 -9.03 10.85 2.03
CA ASP A 54 -9.99 11.88 1.61
C ASP A 54 -9.49 12.63 0.36
N ASN A 55 -8.15 12.72 0.18
CA ASN A 55 -7.53 13.30 -1.00
C ASN A 55 -6.81 12.26 -1.86
N LEU A 56 -7.56 11.61 -2.76
CA LEU A 56 -7.05 10.60 -3.70
C LEU A 56 -6.15 11.17 -4.81
N GLY A 57 -6.09 12.50 -4.97
CA GLY A 57 -5.27 13.17 -6.00
C GLY A 57 -3.76 13.01 -5.77
N SER A 58 -3.38 12.73 -4.53
CA SER A 58 -1.99 12.54 -4.09
C SER A 58 -1.40 11.20 -4.52
N SER A 59 -0.07 11.10 -4.44
CA SER A 59 0.60 9.80 -4.48
C SER A 59 0.76 9.26 -3.06
N PHE A 60 0.83 7.95 -2.92
CA PHE A 60 0.94 7.28 -1.62
C PHE A 60 2.07 6.24 -1.62
N LEU A 61 2.79 6.14 -0.52
CA LEU A 61 3.55 4.95 -0.15
C LEU A 61 2.57 4.02 0.56
N ILE A 62 2.45 2.79 0.05
CA ILE A 62 1.52 1.80 0.57
C ILE A 62 2.30 0.54 0.93
N MET A 63 2.08 0.05 2.14
CA MET A 63 2.68 -1.16 2.67
C MET A 63 1.59 -2.07 3.21
N GLY A 64 1.83 -3.37 3.10
CA GLY A 64 0.84 -4.37 3.44
C GLY A 64 1.39 -5.78 3.32
N ARG A 65 0.52 -6.74 3.54
CA ARG A 65 0.82 -8.16 3.44
C ARG A 65 -0.22 -8.88 2.59
N LYS A 66 0.19 -10.00 2.01
CA LYS A 66 -0.73 -10.92 1.35
C LYS A 66 -1.11 -12.01 2.34
N VAL A 67 -2.41 -12.21 2.54
CA VAL A 67 -2.98 -13.33 3.30
C VAL A 67 -3.89 -14.07 2.33
N ASP A 68 -3.55 -15.33 2.04
CA ASP A 68 -4.17 -16.13 1.00
C ASP A 68 -4.21 -15.42 -0.37
N GLN A 69 -5.39 -14.99 -0.79
CA GLN A 69 -5.63 -14.28 -2.05
C GLN A 69 -5.90 -12.78 -1.86
N GLN A 70 -5.92 -12.29 -0.63
CA GLN A 70 -6.21 -10.89 -0.31
C GLN A 70 -4.95 -10.10 0.02
N LEU A 71 -4.90 -8.86 -0.45
CA LEU A 71 -3.84 -7.91 -0.10
C LEU A 71 -4.37 -6.98 0.99
N LEU A 72 -3.84 -7.13 2.20
CA LEU A 72 -4.24 -6.34 3.34
C LEU A 72 -3.36 -5.10 3.44
N LEU A 73 -3.99 -3.93 3.52
CA LEU A 73 -3.32 -2.68 3.81
C LEU A 73 -2.93 -2.66 5.29
N MET A 74 -1.66 -2.36 5.57
CA MET A 74 -1.17 -2.17 6.95
C MET A 74 -0.78 -0.72 7.23
N SER A 75 -0.21 -0.05 6.23
CA SER A 75 0.20 1.34 6.37
C SER A 75 0.07 2.08 5.04
N ILE A 76 -0.36 3.33 5.15
CA ILE A 76 -0.45 4.28 4.05
C ILE A 76 0.17 5.60 4.48
N HIS A 77 1.02 6.16 3.63
CA HIS A 77 1.64 7.47 3.85
C HIS A 77 1.52 8.30 2.58
N LYS A 78 1.21 9.59 2.74
CA LYS A 78 1.25 10.53 1.62
C LYS A 78 2.68 10.60 1.08
N TRP A 79 2.82 10.42 -0.23
CA TRP A 79 4.10 10.46 -0.91
C TRP A 79 4.42 11.90 -1.32
N ASP A 80 5.31 12.54 -0.58
CA ASP A 80 5.94 13.78 -0.99
C ASP A 80 7.29 13.50 -1.65
N LYS A 81 7.44 13.90 -2.92
CA LYS A 81 8.70 13.77 -3.68
C LYS A 81 9.79 14.71 -3.17
N LYS A 82 9.44 15.77 -2.43
CA LYS A 82 10.41 16.74 -1.90
C LYS A 82 10.96 16.32 -0.54
N SER A 83 10.21 15.55 0.25
CA SER A 83 10.65 15.03 1.56
C SER A 83 11.97 14.28 1.46
N LYS A 84 12.95 14.71 2.26
CA LYS A 84 14.25 14.06 2.41
C LYS A 84 14.10 12.73 3.17
N GLU A 85 13.22 12.66 4.18
CA GLU A 85 13.00 11.43 4.95
C GLU A 85 12.44 10.31 4.08
N LEU A 86 11.44 10.60 3.24
CA LEU A 86 10.85 9.60 2.35
C LEU A 86 11.84 9.08 1.31
N LYS A 87 12.71 9.96 0.78
CA LYS A 87 13.80 9.56 -0.12
C LYS A 87 14.79 8.63 0.57
N PHE A 88 15.23 9.01 1.77
CA PHE A 88 16.14 8.21 2.58
C PHE A 88 15.52 6.84 2.91
N ALA A 89 14.27 6.83 3.41
CA ALA A 89 13.54 5.61 3.74
C ALA A 89 13.41 4.66 2.54
N ILE A 90 13.11 5.16 1.33
CA ILE A 90 13.08 4.30 0.13
C ILE A 90 14.45 3.73 -0.19
N LYS A 91 15.51 4.55 -0.12
CA LYS A 91 16.87 4.09 -0.42
C LYS A 91 17.27 3.00 0.56
N TYR A 92 17.04 3.24 1.85
CA TYR A 92 17.31 2.30 2.92
C TYR A 92 16.50 1.00 2.76
N MET A 93 15.18 1.09 2.55
CA MET A 93 14.31 -0.09 2.38
C MET A 93 14.73 -1.03 1.24
N LYS A 94 15.40 -0.51 0.20
CA LYS A 94 15.86 -1.33 -0.93
C LYS A 94 17.11 -2.15 -0.61
N SER A 95 18.04 -1.60 0.15
CA SER A 95 19.31 -2.25 0.48
C SER A 95 19.29 -2.94 1.85
N HIS A 96 18.39 -2.53 2.74
CA HIS A 96 18.32 -3.04 4.09
C HIS A 96 17.72 -4.46 4.11
N GLN A 97 18.53 -5.40 4.60
CA GLN A 97 18.10 -6.73 4.94
C GLN A 97 17.34 -6.66 6.27
N CYS A 98 16.05 -7.01 6.24
CA CYS A 98 15.23 -7.01 7.44
C CYS A 98 15.75 -8.10 8.40
N PRO A 99 15.82 -7.84 9.72
CA PRO A 99 16.20 -8.86 10.68
C PRO A 99 15.20 -10.02 10.62
N THR A 100 15.73 -11.23 10.50
CA THR A 100 14.96 -12.47 10.62
C THR A 100 14.95 -12.87 12.08
N TYR A 101 13.91 -12.46 12.81
CA TYR A 101 13.68 -13.01 14.14
C TYR A 101 13.23 -14.46 13.96
N HIS A 102 14.15 -15.39 14.15
CA HIS A 102 13.83 -16.80 14.28
C HIS A 102 13.22 -16.99 15.68
N THR A 103 11.99 -17.50 15.75
CA THR A 103 11.43 -18.10 16.96
C THR A 103 11.62 -19.60 16.87
#